data_AF-A0AAF0ZZX6-F1
#
_entry.id   AF-A0AAF0ZZX6-F1
#
_cell.length_a   1.000
_cell.length_b   1.000
_cell.length_c   1.000
_cell.angle_alpha   90.00
_cell.angle_beta   90.00
_cell.angle_gamma   90.00
#
_symmetry.space_group_name_H-M   'P 1'
#
loop_
_entity.id
_entity.type
_entity.pdbx_description
1 polymer ?
#
loop_
_entity_poly.entity_id
_entity_poly.type
_entity_poly.pdbx_seq_one_letter_code
_entity_poly.pdbx_strand_id
1 'polypeptide(L)'
;MFDHLTRSQGNPWSLLHVRQSELGVNRGSYQSSRTSIFQPSALTSRTIWVRVLADIPITRKPTEVRMGRGKGNPTGWIARVSRGQILFEMDGVSLPNARQAATLAAHKLCSSTKFVQWS
;
A
#
# COMPACT_ATOMS: atom_id res chain seq x y z
N MET A 1 -16.55 7.66 -15.93
CA MET A 1 -16.95 8.91 -15.26
C MET A 1 -16.27 9.00 -13.90
N PHE A 2 -14.94 9.03 -13.90
CA PHE A 2 -14.07 9.41 -12.77
C PHE A 2 -12.86 10.08 -13.43
N ASP A 3 -12.46 11.20 -12.85
CA ASP A 3 -12.42 12.48 -13.56
C ASP A 3 -11.21 12.71 -14.47
N HIS A 4 -11.42 13.46 -15.55
CA HIS A 4 -10.42 13.92 -16.51
C HIS A 4 -9.84 15.31 -16.11
N LEU A 5 -10.13 15.79 -14.89
CA LEU A 5 -9.90 17.18 -14.48
C LEU A 5 -8.80 17.42 -13.42
N THR A 6 -7.95 16.44 -13.09
CA THR A 6 -6.71 16.68 -12.30
C THR A 6 -5.43 16.70 -13.17
N ARG A 7 -5.58 16.72 -14.49
CA ARG A 7 -4.51 16.69 -15.51
C ARG A 7 -3.95 18.08 -15.89
N SER A 8 -4.03 19.06 -14.99
CA SER A 8 -3.63 20.43 -15.29
C SER A 8 -2.35 20.80 -14.54
N GLN A 9 -1.25 20.89 -15.30
CA GLN A 9 0.07 21.49 -15.00
C GLN A 9 1.15 20.59 -14.35
N GLY A 10 1.96 19.96 -15.22
CA GLY A 10 3.43 20.09 -15.15
C GLY A 10 4.22 19.44 -14.00
N ASN A 11 4.14 18.11 -13.86
CA ASN A 11 5.27 17.16 -13.60
C ASN A 11 4.72 15.82 -13.09
N PRO A 12 4.80 14.72 -13.86
CA PRO A 12 4.13 13.50 -13.47
C PRO A 12 4.93 12.67 -12.45
N TRP A 13 4.55 12.82 -11.19
CA TRP A 13 4.35 11.78 -10.16
C TRP A 13 5.51 10.80 -9.83
N SER A 14 5.77 10.59 -8.54
CA SER A 14 6.65 9.52 -8.04
C SER A 14 5.81 8.41 -7.38
N LEU A 15 6.10 7.15 -7.71
CA LEU A 15 5.13 6.07 -7.62
C LEU A 15 5.79 4.77 -7.14
N LEU A 16 5.30 4.16 -6.07
CA LEU A 16 5.83 2.87 -5.61
C LEU A 16 5.11 1.73 -6.34
N HIS A 17 5.80 1.07 -7.25
CA HIS A 17 5.35 -0.20 -7.84
C HIS A 17 5.75 -1.36 -6.94
N VAL A 18 4.92 -2.40 -6.81
CA VAL A 18 5.30 -3.64 -6.10
C VAL A 18 5.57 -4.74 -7.10
N ARG A 19 6.80 -5.27 -7.10
CA ARG A 19 7.12 -6.48 -7.85
C ARG A 19 7.26 -7.64 -6.89
N GLN A 20 6.15 -8.27 -6.48
CA GLN A 20 6.24 -9.69 -6.14
C GLN A 20 4.92 -10.47 -6.25
N SER A 21 5.13 -11.78 -6.37
CA SER A 21 4.21 -12.91 -6.52
C SER A 21 2.99 -12.87 -5.62
N GLU A 22 1.80 -12.97 -6.23
CA GLU A 22 0.54 -13.63 -5.79
C GLU A 22 0.23 -13.83 -4.29
N LEU A 23 0.73 -12.97 -3.40
CA LEU A 23 0.50 -13.05 -1.97
C LEU A 23 -0.39 -11.87 -1.56
N GLY A 24 -1.38 -12.15 -0.73
CA GLY A 24 -2.23 -11.10 -0.21
C GLY A 24 -1.51 -10.30 0.89
N VAL A 25 -1.74 -8.99 0.90
CA VAL A 25 -1.13 -8.07 1.87
C VAL A 25 -2.07 -7.85 3.05
N ASN A 26 -1.60 -8.12 4.27
CA ASN A 26 -2.38 -7.87 5.48
C ASN A 26 -2.55 -6.36 5.73
N ARG A 27 -3.72 -5.95 6.20
CA ARG A 27 -4.02 -4.57 6.62
C ARG A 27 -2.98 -4.00 7.60
N GLY A 28 -2.44 -4.81 8.52
CA GLY A 28 -1.45 -4.33 9.50
C GLY A 28 -0.15 -3.81 8.86
N SER A 29 0.45 -4.59 7.96
CA SER A 29 1.67 -4.17 7.24
C SER A 29 1.40 -3.01 6.29
N TYR A 30 0.23 -2.99 5.65
CA TYR A 30 -0.19 -1.90 4.77
C TYR A 30 -0.35 -0.57 5.53
N GLN A 31 -1.00 -0.59 6.70
CA GLN A 31 -1.15 0.60 7.53
C GLN A 31 0.19 1.09 8.09
N SER A 32 1.07 0.17 8.50
CA SER A 32 2.41 0.54 8.97
C SER A 32 3.25 1.18 7.87
N SER A 33 3.17 0.66 6.65
CA SER A 33 3.80 1.22 5.44
C SER A 33 3.27 2.63 5.15
N ARG A 34 1.94 2.83 5.19
CA ARG A 34 1.32 4.16 5.10
C ARG A 34 1.91 5.11 6.13
N THR A 35 1.91 4.75 7.42
CA THR A 35 2.41 5.62 8.49
C THR A 35 3.88 6.03 8.28
N SER A 36 4.76 5.16 7.79
CA SER A 36 6.16 5.55 7.46
C SER A 36 6.27 6.59 6.36
N ILE A 37 5.34 6.62 5.41
CA ILE A 37 5.35 7.65 4.36
C ILE A 37 4.91 8.99 4.98
N PHE A 38 4.02 8.98 5.97
CA PHE A 38 3.48 10.17 6.62
C PHE A 38 4.36 10.78 7.72
N GLN A 39 5.13 9.98 8.47
CA GLN A 39 5.87 10.44 9.66
C GLN A 39 7.02 11.45 9.39
N PRO A 40 7.79 11.39 8.29
CA PRO A 40 8.96 12.26 8.11
C PRO A 40 8.68 13.73 7.74
N SER A 41 7.43 14.17 7.57
CA SER A 41 7.14 15.52 7.07
C SER A 41 6.00 16.19 7.84
N ALA A 42 6.36 16.91 8.91
CA ALA A 42 5.41 17.65 9.75
C ALA A 42 4.89 18.95 9.12
N LEU A 43 5.45 19.45 8.01
CA LEU A 43 5.09 20.74 7.44
C LEU A 43 5.21 20.69 5.91
N THR A 44 4.08 20.85 5.21
CA THR A 44 3.88 21.18 3.77
C THR A 44 2.95 20.18 3.08
N SER A 45 1.93 20.73 2.40
CA SER A 45 0.91 20.08 1.59
C SER A 45 1.46 18.96 0.70
N ARG A 46 1.27 17.71 1.12
CA ARG A 46 1.65 16.51 0.38
C ARG A 46 0.45 15.60 0.31
N THR A 47 0.10 15.22 -0.91
CA THR A 47 -1.03 14.34 -1.14
C THR A 47 -0.49 12.94 -1.43
N ILE A 48 -0.94 11.97 -0.65
CA ILE A 48 -0.59 10.56 -0.83
C ILE A 48 -1.88 9.81 -1.12
N TRP A 49 -1.92 9.09 -2.23
CA TRP A 49 -3.04 8.22 -2.57
C TRP A 49 -2.70 6.78 -2.27
N VAL A 50 -3.69 6.09 -1.71
CA VAL A 50 -3.68 4.69 -1.36
C VAL A 50 -4.54 3.97 -2.39
N ARG A 51 -3.91 3.19 -3.28
CA ARG A 51 -4.61 2.61 -4.45
C ARG A 51 -5.22 1.24 -4.17
N VAL A 52 -4.81 0.59 -3.09
CA VAL A 52 -5.26 -0.75 -2.72
C VAL A 52 -5.93 -0.70 -1.35
N LEU A 53 -7.09 -1.33 -1.24
CA LEU A 53 -7.86 -1.45 0.00
C LEU A 53 -7.88 -2.90 0.46
N ALA A 54 -7.82 -3.12 1.78
CA ALA A 54 -7.95 -4.45 2.37
C ALA A 54 -9.43 -4.77 2.58
N ASP A 55 -10.04 -5.39 1.58
CA ASP A 55 -11.48 -5.65 1.46
C ASP A 55 -11.87 -7.10 1.75
N ILE A 56 -10.91 -8.03 1.73
CA ILE A 56 -11.18 -9.46 1.91
C ILE A 56 -10.95 -9.85 3.37
N PRO A 57 -11.95 -10.38 4.08
CA PRO A 57 -11.78 -10.82 5.47
C PRO A 57 -11.05 -12.17 5.55
N ILE A 58 -10.04 -12.25 6.42
CA ILE A 58 -9.40 -13.50 6.84
C ILE A 58 -10.09 -13.99 8.10
N THR A 59 -10.54 -15.24 8.10
CA THR A 59 -11.09 -15.91 9.28
C THR A 59 -10.09 -16.86 9.91
N ARG A 60 -10.04 -16.92 11.24
CA ARG A 60 -9.20 -17.87 11.97
C ARG A 60 -10.02 -18.60 13.02
N LYS A 61 -9.77 -19.90 13.18
CA LYS A 61 -10.25 -20.65 14.35
C LYS A 61 -9.27 -20.45 15.51
N PRO A 62 -9.76 -20.41 16.76
CA PRO A 62 -8.87 -20.40 17.92
C PRO A 62 -8.04 -21.69 17.94
N THR A 63 -6.82 -21.61 18.45
CA THR A 63 -5.86 -22.73 18.44
C THR A 63 -6.34 -23.94 19.25
N GLU A 64 -7.20 -23.71 20.24
CA GLU A 64 -7.64 -24.73 21.20
C GLU A 64 -8.69 -25.71 20.63
N VAL A 65 -9.41 -25.35 19.57
CA VAL A 65 -10.53 -26.17 19.08
C VAL A 65 -10.11 -27.17 18.01
N ARG A 66 -10.68 -28.38 18.07
CA ARG A 66 -10.53 -29.39 17.01
C ARG A 66 -11.20 -28.94 15.70
N MET A 67 -10.73 -29.51 14.60
CA MET A 67 -11.29 -29.27 13.25
C MET A 67 -12.77 -29.67 13.17
N GLY A 68 -13.53 -29.01 12.28
CA GLY A 68 -15.00 -29.14 12.18
C GLY A 68 -15.78 -27.95 12.78
N ARG A 69 -17.10 -28.08 12.98
CA ARG A 69 -18.00 -27.05 13.56
C ARG A 69 -18.03 -25.68 12.85
N GLY A 70 -17.97 -25.68 11.52
CA GLY A 70 -18.14 -24.46 10.71
C GLY A 70 -16.88 -23.62 10.52
N LYS A 71 -17.06 -22.36 10.09
CA LYS A 71 -15.98 -21.39 9.81
C LYS A 71 -15.69 -20.55 11.07
N GLY A 72 -14.43 -20.14 11.25
CA GLY A 72 -14.03 -19.28 12.37
C GLY A 72 -14.45 -17.81 12.17
N ASN A 73 -14.26 -17.00 13.20
CA ASN A 73 -14.56 -15.57 13.16
C ASN A 73 -13.52 -14.81 12.30
N PRO A 74 -13.90 -13.68 11.65
CA PRO A 74 -12.96 -12.79 10.98
C PRO A 74 -11.95 -12.19 11.97
N THR A 75 -10.66 -12.33 11.69
CA THR A 75 -9.56 -11.83 12.55
C THR A 75 -8.69 -10.78 11.87
N GLY A 76 -8.78 -10.65 10.55
CA GLY A 76 -7.96 -9.71 9.80
C GLY A 76 -8.52 -9.43 8.42
N TRP A 77 -7.84 -8.53 7.71
CA TRP A 77 -8.22 -8.11 6.36
C TRP A 77 -7.00 -8.20 5.44
N ILE A 78 -7.24 -8.66 4.23
CA ILE A 78 -6.21 -8.83 3.21
C ILE A 78 -6.62 -8.10 1.95
N ALA A 79 -5.65 -7.54 1.25
CA ALA A 79 -5.82 -7.05 -0.11
C ALA A 79 -5.17 -8.03 -1.09
N ARG A 80 -5.87 -8.33 -2.19
CA ARG A 80 -5.26 -9.03 -3.33
C ARG A 80 -4.44 -8.01 -4.12
N VAL A 81 -3.16 -8.30 -4.27
CA VAL A 81 -2.25 -7.46 -5.05
C VAL A 81 -1.69 -8.27 -6.20
N SER A 82 -2.00 -7.87 -7.42
CA SER A 82 -1.47 -8.45 -8.64
C SER A 82 -0.14 -7.81 -9.03
N ARG A 83 0.70 -8.55 -9.76
CA ARG A 83 1.92 -8.00 -10.35
C ARG A 83 1.55 -6.84 -11.29
N GLY A 84 2.34 -5.78 -11.29
CA GLY A 84 2.03 -4.56 -12.04
C GLY A 84 1.22 -3.51 -11.27
N GLN A 85 0.61 -3.86 -10.14
CA GLN A 85 -0.21 -2.90 -9.39
C GLN A 85 0.62 -1.86 -8.64
N ILE A 86 0.01 -0.70 -8.48
CA ILE A 86 0.52 0.49 -7.80
C ILE A 86 -0.10 0.50 -6.41
N LEU A 87 0.70 0.60 -5.35
CA LEU A 87 0.17 0.61 -3.98
C LEU A 87 -0.02 2.02 -3.42
N PHE A 88 0.99 2.87 -3.65
CA PHE A 88 1.04 4.22 -3.13
C PHE A 88 1.47 5.19 -4.23
N GLU A 89 0.79 6.32 -4.31
CA GLU A 89 1.14 7.45 -5.17
C GLU A 89 1.40 8.67 -4.27
N MET A 90 2.38 9.48 -4.63
CA MET A 90 2.80 10.63 -3.82
C MET A 90 2.98 11.85 -4.73
N ASP A 91 2.45 12.98 -4.29
CA ASP A 91 2.59 14.28 -4.96
C ASP A 91 3.01 15.37 -3.94
N GLY A 92 3.70 16.40 -4.43
CA GLY A 92 4.25 17.50 -3.62
C GLY A 92 5.55 17.14 -2.88
N VAL A 93 6.29 16.13 -3.36
CA VAL A 93 7.52 15.62 -2.72
C VAL A 93 8.71 15.70 -3.68
N SER A 94 9.87 16.16 -3.19
CA SER A 94 11.12 16.08 -3.94
C SER A 94 11.54 14.62 -4.19
N LEU A 95 12.08 14.33 -5.37
CA LEU A 95 12.50 12.99 -5.78
C LEU A 95 13.39 12.23 -4.76
N PRO A 96 14.44 12.84 -4.15
CA PRO A 96 15.27 12.14 -3.16
C PRO A 96 14.46 11.73 -1.91
N ASN A 97 13.58 12.60 -1.44
CA ASN A 97 12.75 12.34 -0.27
C ASN A 97 11.67 11.28 -0.57
N ALA A 98 11.08 11.34 -1.77
CA ALA A 98 10.13 10.33 -2.25
C ALA A 98 10.79 8.94 -2.31
N ARG A 99 12.02 8.86 -2.81
CA ARG A 99 12.77 7.60 -2.91
C ARG A 99 13.14 7.04 -1.54
N GLN A 100 13.51 7.90 -0.59
CA GLN A 100 13.79 7.47 0.79
C GLN A 100 12.53 6.96 1.47
N ALA A 101 11.42 7.70 1.40
CA ALA A 101 10.14 7.28 1.96
C ALA A 101 9.63 5.97 1.35
N ALA A 102 9.78 5.82 0.02
CA ALA A 102 9.47 4.60 -0.71
C ALA A 102 10.28 3.40 -0.20
N THR A 103 11.59 3.58 0.03
CA THR A 103 12.46 2.53 0.58
C THR A 103 12.01 2.13 1.99
N LEU A 104 11.72 3.09 2.87
CA LEU A 104 11.22 2.82 4.22
C LEU A 104 9.88 2.08 4.21
N ALA A 105 8.97 2.48 3.32
CA ALA A 105 7.68 1.83 3.13
C ALA A 105 7.83 0.39 2.61
N ALA A 106 8.80 0.15 1.72
CA ALA A 106 9.10 -1.16 1.16
C ALA A 106 9.54 -2.16 2.23
N HIS A 107 10.36 -1.75 3.19
CA HIS A 107 10.83 -2.62 4.28
C HIS A 107 9.71 -3.11 5.21
N LYS A 108 8.56 -2.44 5.22
CA LYS A 108 7.40 -2.83 6.03
C LYS A 108 6.42 -3.73 5.28
N LEU A 109 6.55 -3.83 3.97
CA LEU A 109 5.72 -4.68 3.14
C LEU A 109 6.35 -6.07 3.05
N CYS A 110 5.51 -7.10 3.01
CA CYS A 110 5.94 -8.50 2.94
C CYS A 110 6.39 -8.93 1.53
N SER A 111 6.49 -7.99 0.59
CA SER A 111 6.74 -8.23 -0.83
C SER A 111 7.75 -7.23 -1.37
N SER A 112 8.61 -7.66 -2.30
CA SER A 112 9.56 -6.80 -2.99
C SER A 112 8.85 -5.69 -3.75
N THR A 113 9.32 -4.45 -3.58
CA THR A 113 8.77 -3.27 -4.24
C THR A 113 9.85 -2.54 -5.03
N LYS A 114 9.44 -1.83 -6.09
CA LYS A 114 10.27 -1.04 -6.98
C LYS A 114 9.71 0.37 -7.07
N PHE A 115 10.56 1.37 -6.85
CA PHE A 115 10.20 2.75 -7.14
C PHE A 115 10.11 2.97 -8.66
N VAL A 116 9.03 3.61 -9.11
CA VAL A 116 8.72 3.95 -10.49
C VAL A 116 8.43 5.45 -10.55
N GLN A 117 8.87 6.09 -11.62
CA GLN A 117 8.53 7.47 -11.95
C GLN A 117 7.91 7.46 -13.35
N TRP A 118 7.01 8.39 -13.63
CA TRP A 118 6.55 8.57 -15.00
C TRP A 118 7.67 9.21 -15.82
N SER A 119 7.77 8.83 -17.08
CA SER A 119 8.65 9.49 -18.07
C SER A 119 7.96 10.69 -18.68
#